data_AF-A0A4R0P868-F1
#
_entry.id   AF-A0A4R0P868-F1
#
_cell.length_a   1.000
_cell.length_b   1.000
_cell.length_c   1.000
_cell.angle_alpha   90.00
_cell.angle_beta   90.00
_cell.angle_gamma   90.00
#
_symmetry.space_group_name_H-M   'P 1'
#
loop_
_entity.id
_entity.type
_entity.pdbx_description
1 polymer ?
#
loop_
_entity_poly.entity_id
_entity_poly.type
_entity_poly.pdbx_seq_one_letter_code
_entity_poly.pdbx_strand_id
1 'polypeptide(L)' 'MKKLTFIFTLILSFANLFFKASECYHYHTIKESKLVRLAGKNYLQVTIKDPDNITYVSQQRYLIKNINHH' A
#
# COMPACT_ATOMS: atom_id res chain seq x y z
N MET A 1 -27.38 -27.10 -19.58
CA MET A 1 -27.44 -25.62 -19.53
C MET A 1 -27.47 -25.09 -18.09
N LYS A 2 -28.42 -25.48 -17.23
CA LYS A 2 -28.52 -24.99 -15.83
C LYS A 2 -27.24 -25.09 -14.97
N LYS A 3 -26.48 -26.19 -15.12
CA LYS A 3 -25.20 -26.39 -14.42
C LYS A 3 -24.13 -25.37 -14.81
N LEU A 4 -24.07 -25.02 -16.10
CA LEU A 4 -23.13 -24.02 -16.62
C LEU A 4 -23.50 -22.62 -16.11
N THR A 5 -24.79 -22.31 -16.09
CA THR A 5 -25.30 -21.05 -15.54
C THR A 5 -24.91 -20.92 -14.07
N PHE A 6 -25.13 -21.97 -13.26
CA PHE A 6 -24.76 -21.98 -11.84
C PHE A 6 -23.26 -21.77 -11.60
N ILE A 7 -22.40 -22.44 -12.37
CA ILE A 7 -20.94 -22.26 -12.29
C ILE A 7 -20.56 -20.82 -12.63
N PHE A 8 -21.19 -20.23 -13.65
CA PHE A 8 -20.91 -18.86 -14.05
C PHE A 8 -21.30 -17.85 -12.96
N THR A 9 -22.47 -18.01 -12.34
CA THR A 9 -22.90 -17.14 -11.22
C THR A 9 -21.97 -17.28 -10.02
N LEU A 10 -21.49 -18.48 -9.75
CA LEU A 10 -20.52 -18.75 -8.69
C LEU A 10 -19.21 -17.99 -8.93
N ILE A 11 -18.65 -18.09 -10.13
CA ILE A 11 -17.41 -17.39 -10.52
C ILE A 11 -17.58 -15.87 -10.41
N LEU A 12 -18.68 -15.30 -10.91
CA LEU A 12 -18.93 -13.87 -10.79
C LEU A 12 -19.05 -13.40 -9.33
N SER A 13 -19.65 -14.21 -8.47
CA SER A 13 -19.80 -13.90 -7.05
C SER A 13 -18.44 -13.82 -6.35
N PHE A 14 -17.56 -14.79 -6.62
CA PHE A 14 -16.20 -14.80 -6.07
C PHE A 14 -15.35 -13.66 -6.63
N ALA A 15 -15.43 -13.37 -7.93
CA ALA A 15 -14.73 -12.25 -8.53
C ALA A 15 -15.08 -10.93 -7.83
N ASN A 16 -16.37 -10.69 -7.57
CA ASN A 16 -16.85 -9.50 -6.86
C ASN A 16 -16.27 -9.36 -5.44
N LEU A 17 -16.16 -10.47 -4.71
CA LEU A 17 -15.51 -10.52 -3.40
C LEU A 17 -14.01 -10.17 -3.49
N PHE A 18 -13.30 -10.73 -4.48
CA PHE A 18 -11.88 -10.44 -4.67
C PHE A 18 -11.62 -8.99 -5.07
N PHE A 19 -12.45 -8.40 -5.94
CA PHE A 19 -12.33 -6.99 -6.30
C PHE A 19 -12.52 -6.08 -5.10
N LYS A 20 -13.56 -6.31 -4.29
CA LYS A 20 -13.79 -5.55 -3.05
C LYS A 20 -12.63 -5.69 -2.06
N ALA A 21 -12.08 -6.89 -1.89
CA ALA A 21 -10.93 -7.10 -1.01
C ALA A 21 -9.67 -6.34 -1.49
N SER A 22 -9.42 -6.33 -2.81
CA SER A 22 -8.32 -5.58 -3.42
C SER A 22 -8.48 -4.06 -3.22
N GLU A 23 -9.70 -3.55 -3.44
CA GLU A 23 -10.01 -2.14 -3.21
C GLU A 23 -9.83 -1.77 -1.73
N CYS A 24 -10.38 -2.55 -0.80
CA CYS A 24 -10.18 -2.33 0.64
C CYS A 24 -8.69 -2.33 0.99
N TYR A 25 -7.91 -3.28 0.48
CA TYR A 25 -6.47 -3.32 0.74
C TYR A 25 -5.77 -2.05 0.23
N HIS A 26 -6.13 -1.57 -0.97
CA HIS A 26 -5.56 -0.36 -1.57
C HIS A 26 -5.95 0.93 -0.82
N TYR A 27 -7.21 1.04 -0.39
CA TYR A 27 -7.70 2.22 0.33
C TYR A 27 -7.17 2.30 1.76
N HIS A 28 -6.96 1.15 2.39
CA HIS A 28 -6.47 1.09 3.77
C HIS A 28 -4.94 0.99 3.86
N THR A 29 -4.20 0.97 2.74
CA THR A 29 -2.74 1.03 2.77
C THR A 29 -2.29 2.43 3.20
N ILE A 30 -1.69 2.54 4.38
CA ILE A 30 -1.31 3.83 4.96
C ILE A 30 0.03 4.29 4.38
N LYS A 31 0.07 5.53 3.89
CA LYS A 31 1.29 6.19 3.39
C LYS A 31 1.70 7.29 4.35
N GLU A 32 2.86 7.13 4.97
CA GLU A 32 3.45 8.11 5.90
C GLU A 32 4.72 8.70 5.29
N SER A 33 4.94 10.00 5.51
CA SER A 33 6.21 10.66 5.19
C SER A 33 6.81 11.29 6.43
N LYS A 34 8.11 11.10 6.63
CA LYS A 34 8.84 11.67 7.76
C LYS A 34 10.24 12.12 7.36
N LEU A 35 10.70 13.21 7.97
CA LEU A 35 12.09 13.64 7.88
C LEU A 35 12.94 12.82 8.85
N VAL A 36 14.01 12.23 8.35
CA VAL A 36 14.97 11.45 9.18
C VAL A 36 16.40 11.88 8.89
N ARG A 37 17.21 11.94 9.93
CA ARG A 37 18.65 12.22 9.82
C ARG A 37 19.43 10.92 9.99
N LEU A 38 20.20 10.55 8.97
CA LEU A 38 20.99 9.32 8.94
C LEU A 38 22.40 9.67 8.45
N ALA A 39 23.42 9.23 9.19
CA ALA A 39 24.84 9.49 8.85
C ALA A 39 25.12 10.98 8.51
N GLY A 40 24.52 11.89 9.29
CA GLY A 40 24.68 13.34 9.12
C GLY A 40 23.90 13.97 7.95
N LYS A 41 23.18 13.18 7.14
CA LYS A 41 22.39 13.64 5.99
C LYS A 41 20.88 13.58 6.29
N ASN A 42 20.13 14.52 5.71
CA ASN A 42 18.67 14.58 5.84
C ASN A 42 18.00 13.81 4.70
N TYR A 43 17.02 12.98 5.04
CA TYR A 43 16.23 12.20 4.09
C TYR A 43 14.74 12.42 4.32
N LEU A 44 13.98 12.49 3.24
CA LEU A 44 12.54 12.28 3.26
C LEU A 44 12.30 10.77 3.18
N GLN A 45 11.84 10.17 4.26
CA GLN A 45 11.45 8.77 4.28
C GLN A 45 9.95 8.66 4.00
N VAL A 46 9.60 7.94 2.92
CA VAL A 46 8.23 7.56 2.59
C VAL A 46 8.04 6.09 3.00
N THR A 47 7.05 5.83 3.82
CA THR A 47 6.74 4.52 4.36
C THR A 47 5.32 4.14 3.98
N ILE A 48 5.15 2.96 3.41
CA ILE A 48 3.85 2.37 3.08
C ILE A 48 3.69 1.15 3.99
N LYS A 49 2.64 1.15 4.80
CA LYS A 49 2.30 0.04 5.69
C LYS A 49 1.07 -0.67 5.16
N ASP A 50 0.97 -1.95 5.51
CA ASP A 50 -0.25 -2.71 5.30
C ASP A 50 -1.43 -2.10 6.08
N PRO A 51 -2.68 -2.45 5.72
CA PRO A 51 -3.88 -1.98 6.41
C PRO A 51 -3.87 -2.19 7.93
N ASP A 52 -3.20 -3.25 8.40
CA ASP A 52 -3.13 -3.60 9.81
C ASP A 52 -2.03 -2.84 10.57
N ASN A 53 -1.21 -2.02 9.88
CA ASN A 53 -0.03 -1.32 10.42
C ASN A 53 1.06 -2.22 11.02
N ILE A 54 1.04 -3.51 10.73
CA ILE A 54 1.97 -4.50 11.28
C ILE A 54 3.22 -4.57 10.41
N THR A 55 3.05 -4.55 9.09
CA THR A 55 4.13 -4.80 8.12
C THR A 55 4.36 -3.63 7.19
N TYR A 56 5.62 -3.48 6.75
CA TYR A 56 6.00 -2.50 5.75
C TYR A 56 5.81 -3.11 4.36
N VAL A 57 4.90 -2.54 3.57
CA VAL A 57 4.76 -2.85 2.14
C VAL A 57 5.93 -2.23 1.38
N SER A 58 6.34 -1.01 1.75
CA SER A 58 7.50 -0.34 1.15
C SER A 58 8.07 0.71 2.09
N GLN A 59 9.38 0.92 2.02
CA GLN A 59 10.04 2.04 2.69
C GLN A 59 11.15 2.58 1.81
N GLN A 60 11.00 3.83 1.37
CA GLN A 60 11.93 4.50 0.48
C GLN A 60 12.48 5.76 1.14
N ARG A 61 13.75 6.07 0.85
CA ARG A 61 14.45 7.24 1.39
C ARG A 61 14.96 8.09 0.25
N TYR A 62 14.52 9.33 0.22
CA TYR A 62 14.97 10.33 -0.74
C TYR A 62 15.93 11.27 -0.02
N LEU A 63 17.18 11.30 -0.48
CA LEU A 63 18.17 12.23 0.06
C LEU A 63 17.72 13.66 -0.26
N ILE A 64 17.57 14.49 0.77
CA ILE A 64 17.27 15.90 0.56
C ILE A 64 18.61 16.62 0.46
N LYS A 65 18.95 16.99 -0.78
CA LYS A 65 20.11 17.85 -1.07
C LYS A 65 19.71 19.31 -0.79
N ASN A 66 20.66 20.13 -0.32
CA ASN A 66 20.51 21.59 -0.14
C ASN A 66 19.63 22.09 1.03
N ILE A 67 19.41 21.29 2.09
CA ILE A 67 19.00 21.89 3.37
C ILE A 67 20.25 22.43 4.06
N ASN A 68 20.63 23.66 3.72
CA ASN A 68 21.64 24.41 4.47
C ASN A 68 21.01 24.87 5.77
N HIS A 69 21.41 24.27 6.90
CA HIS A 69 21.18 24.88 8.20
C HIS A 69 22.06 26.12 8.26
N HIS A 70 21.41 27.29 8.15
CA HIS A 70 22.01 28.60 8.38
C HIS A 70 22.29 28.81 9.87
#